data_AF-A0A956I2G1-F1
#
_entry.id   AF-A0A956I2G1-F1
#
_cell.length_a   1.000
_cell.length_b   1.000
_cell.length_c   1.000
_cell.angle_alpha   90.00
_cell.angle_beta   90.00
_cell.angle_gamma   90.00
#
_symmetry.space_group_name_H-M   'P 1'
#
loop_
_entity.id
_entity.type
_entity.pdbx_description
1 polymer ?
#
loop_
_entity_poly.entity_id
_entity_poly.type
_entity_poly.pdbx_seq_one_letter_code
_entity_poly.pdbx_strand_id
1 'polypeptide(L)'
;MVEEEGRIGRRKRFCSVLEVLAERAERGVELRILHASPPSRPFRDAFDRLPALVRGGLELRMCPRVHFKLVVVDARLAYVGSANWTGAGLGVRGEGKRNFEMGIVTSDDAILDQVQETYERVWSGAECRACRKRDECEMPLDAM
;
A
#
# COMPACT_ATOMS: atom_id res chain seq x y z
N MET A 1 -7.95 31.63 38.75
CA MET A 1 -7.53 30.49 39.59
C MET A 1 -8.39 29.31 39.14
N VAL A 2 -7.94 28.35 38.35
CA VAL A 2 -6.58 27.89 38.04
C VAL A 2 -6.55 27.50 36.56
N GLU A 3 -5.47 27.89 35.89
CA GLU A 3 -5.06 27.48 34.55
C GLU A 3 -4.66 26.01 34.56
N GLU A 4 -4.97 25.25 33.51
CA GLU A 4 -4.14 24.10 33.17
C GLU A 4 -3.88 24.12 31.66
N GLU A 5 -2.77 24.77 31.32
CA GLU A 5 -2.09 24.68 30.06
C GLU A 5 -1.62 23.24 29.80
N GLY A 6 -1.57 22.88 28.51
CA GLY A 6 -0.46 22.07 28.03
C GLY A 6 -0.77 20.60 27.75
N ARG A 7 -1.19 20.35 26.50
CA ARG A 7 -0.51 19.28 25.74
C ARG A 7 -0.18 19.79 24.35
N ILE A 8 0.93 20.53 24.30
CA ILE A 8 1.64 20.91 23.08
C ILE A 8 1.69 19.69 22.16
N GLY A 9 1.05 19.80 20.99
CA GLY A 9 0.94 18.74 20.00
C GLY A 9 2.33 18.21 19.66
N ARG A 10 2.57 16.92 19.99
CA ARG A 10 3.79 16.22 19.61
C ARG A 10 3.90 16.30 18.09
N ARG A 11 4.85 17.08 17.59
CA ARG A 11 5.18 17.21 16.16
C ARG A 11 5.23 15.79 15.60
N LYS A 12 4.25 15.38 14.78
CA LYS A 12 4.19 14.00 14.26
C LYS A 12 5.48 13.80 13.46
N ARG A 13 6.43 13.04 14.02
CA ARG A 13 7.63 12.59 13.31
C ARG A 13 7.15 11.88 12.05
N PHE A 14 7.83 12.15 10.92
CA PHE A 14 7.65 11.37 9.72
C PHE A 14 7.77 9.88 10.06
N CYS A 15 6.83 9.07 9.57
CA CYS A 15 6.79 7.64 9.76
C CYS A 15 6.88 7.00 8.37
N SER A 16 7.93 6.21 8.13
CA SER A 16 8.09 5.50 6.88
C SER A 16 7.17 4.29 6.86
N VAL A 17 6.37 4.16 5.80
CA VAL A 17 5.53 2.97 5.60
C VAL A 17 6.40 1.70 5.51
N LEU A 18 7.57 1.77 4.87
CA LEU A 18 8.46 0.62 4.76
C LEU A 18 9.03 0.17 6.10
N GLU A 19 9.32 1.10 7.03
CA GLU A 19 9.78 0.74 8.38
C GLU A 19 8.66 0.03 9.16
N VAL A 20 7.41 0.49 9.02
CA VAL A 20 6.25 -0.17 9.62
C VAL A 20 6.04 -1.57 9.04
N LEU A 21 6.15 -1.72 7.72
CA LEU A 21 6.05 -3.02 7.07
C LEU A 21 7.19 -3.95 7.51
N ALA A 22 8.41 -3.46 7.66
CA ALA A 22 9.53 -4.25 8.16
C ALA A 22 9.29 -4.77 9.59
N GLU A 23 8.80 -3.91 10.49
CA GLU A 23 8.42 -4.31 11.85
C GLU A 23 7.31 -5.38 11.85
N ARG A 24 6.37 -5.31 10.90
CA ARG A 24 5.30 -6.31 10.76
C ARG A 24 5.82 -7.62 10.18
N ALA A 25 6.69 -7.57 9.18
CA ALA A 25 7.37 -8.76 8.64
C ALA A 25 8.17 -9.51 9.71
N GLU A 26 8.89 -8.79 10.58
CA GLU A 26 9.63 -9.39 11.71
C GLU A 26 8.72 -10.10 12.72
N ARG A 27 7.44 -9.72 12.78
CA ARG A 27 6.41 -10.37 13.61
C ARG A 27 5.69 -11.52 12.88
N GLY A 28 6.13 -11.87 11.68
CA GLY A 28 5.54 -12.96 10.89
C GLY A 28 4.23 -12.58 10.19
N VAL A 29 3.94 -11.29 10.03
CA VAL A 29 2.80 -10.84 9.22
C VAL A 29 3.12 -11.08 7.74
N GLU A 30 2.19 -11.72 7.03
CA GLU A 30 2.26 -11.87 5.59
C GLU A 30 1.99 -10.51 4.90
N LEU A 31 2.90 -10.10 4.02
CA LEU A 31 2.81 -8.81 3.33
C LEU A 31 2.89 -9.01 1.83
N ARG A 32 1.90 -8.46 1.13
CA ARG A 32 1.79 -8.48 -0.33
C ARG A 32 1.49 -7.08 -0.86
N ILE A 33 2.28 -6.58 -1.81
CA ILE A 33 2.02 -5.32 -2.51
C ILE A 33 1.95 -5.55 -4.00
N LEU A 34 0.84 -5.12 -4.57
CA LEU A 34 0.60 -5.08 -6.00
C LEU A 34 0.73 -3.64 -6.50
N HIS A 35 1.62 -3.39 -7.46
CA HIS A 35 1.93 -2.04 -7.95
C HIS A 35 1.86 -1.93 -9.48
N ALA A 36 1.65 -0.71 -9.98
CA ALA A 36 1.42 -0.45 -11.40
C ALA A 36 2.69 -0.32 -12.24
N SER A 37 3.80 0.09 -11.61
CA SER A 37 5.06 0.38 -12.29
C SER A 37 6.23 0.08 -11.36
N PRO A 38 7.45 -0.08 -11.88
CA PRO A 38 8.62 -0.33 -11.04
C PRO A 38 8.73 0.72 -9.91
N PRO A 39 8.93 0.30 -8.65
CA PRO A 39 8.98 1.24 -7.53
C PRO A 39 10.05 2.31 -7.75
N SER A 40 9.79 3.55 -7.35
CA SER A 40 10.73 4.67 -7.56
C SER A 40 12.11 4.43 -6.93
N ARG A 41 13.15 5.12 -7.41
CA ARG A 41 14.50 5.01 -6.81
C ARG A 41 14.51 5.27 -5.30
N PRO A 42 13.88 6.33 -4.75
CA PRO A 42 13.83 6.52 -3.29
C PRO A 42 13.15 5.38 -2.53
N PHE A 43 12.13 4.75 -3.13
CA PHE A 43 11.51 3.57 -2.54
C PHE A 43 12.50 2.41 -2.48
N ARG A 44 13.19 2.11 -3.59
CA ARG A 44 14.17 1.02 -3.66
C ARG A 44 15.33 1.26 -2.69
N ASP A 45 15.90 2.47 -2.68
CA ASP A 45 16.98 2.85 -1.77
C ASP A 45 16.59 2.70 -0.29
N ALA A 46 15.31 2.91 0.05
CA ALA A 46 14.80 2.71 1.41
C ALA A 46 14.49 1.24 1.70
N PHE A 47 13.94 0.51 0.73
CA PHE A 47 13.66 -0.93 0.83
C PHE A 47 14.94 -1.73 1.04
N ASP A 48 16.01 -1.45 0.29
CA ASP A 48 17.28 -2.16 0.34
C ASP A 48 17.99 -2.03 1.71
N ARG A 49 17.59 -1.04 2.53
CA ARG A 49 18.10 -0.83 3.89
C ARG A 49 17.34 -1.63 4.95
N LEU A 50 16.30 -2.38 4.58
CA LEU A 50 15.41 -3.09 5.49
C LEU A 50 15.55 -4.61 5.30
N PRO A 51 16.45 -5.28 6.05
CA PRO A 51 16.78 -6.68 5.80
C PRO A 51 15.59 -7.63 5.94
N ALA A 52 14.62 -7.31 6.81
CA ALA A 52 13.40 -8.10 6.96
C ALA A 52 12.60 -8.16 5.64
N LEU A 53 12.50 -7.05 4.92
CA LEU A 53 11.79 -7.00 3.64
C LEU A 53 12.60 -7.65 2.52
N VAL A 54 13.89 -7.32 2.42
CA VAL A 54 14.79 -7.85 1.38
C VAL A 54 14.90 -9.38 1.42
N ARG A 55 14.83 -9.99 2.60
CA ARG A 55 14.84 -11.46 2.76
C ARG A 55 13.51 -12.14 2.44
N GLY A 56 12.58 -11.45 1.78
CA GLY A 56 11.27 -12.00 1.40
C GLY A 56 10.15 -11.73 2.40
N GLY A 57 10.35 -10.82 3.37
CA GLY A 57 9.29 -10.40 4.29
C GLY A 57 8.20 -9.55 3.63
N LEU A 58 8.36 -9.17 2.36
CA LEU A 58 7.34 -8.50 1.55
C LEU A 58 7.39 -9.03 0.12
N GLU A 59 6.26 -9.54 -0.35
CA GLU A 59 6.07 -9.94 -1.73
C GLU A 59 5.63 -8.74 -2.58
N LEU A 60 6.31 -8.54 -3.71
CA LEU A 60 5.99 -7.51 -4.68
C LEU A 60 5.57 -8.16 -5.99
N ARG A 61 4.42 -7.73 -6.52
CA ARG A 61 3.94 -8.10 -7.86
C ARG A 61 3.55 -6.86 -8.64
N MET A 62 3.70 -6.90 -9.95
CA MET A 62 3.45 -5.76 -10.83
C MET A 62 2.37 -6.06 -11.87
N CYS A 63 1.41 -5.15 -12.02
CA CYS A 63 0.47 -5.15 -13.14
C CYS A 63 0.16 -3.71 -13.58
N PRO A 64 0.48 -3.30 -14.83
CA PRO A 64 0.26 -1.94 -15.31
C PRO A 64 -1.19 -1.42 -15.23
N ARG A 65 -2.16 -2.34 -15.12
CA ARG A 65 -3.59 -2.01 -14.99
C ARG A 65 -4.04 -1.72 -13.56
N VAL A 66 -3.17 -1.90 -12.57
CA VAL A 66 -3.52 -1.67 -11.15
C VAL A 66 -3.63 -0.17 -10.92
N HIS A 67 -4.84 0.28 -10.60
CA HIS A 67 -5.09 1.68 -10.27
C HIS A 67 -5.92 1.86 -9.00
N PHE A 68 -6.37 0.78 -8.37
CA PHE A 68 -6.98 0.84 -7.05
C PHE A 68 -5.92 1.22 -6.00
N LYS A 69 -6.34 1.96 -4.98
CA LYS A 69 -5.54 2.22 -3.78
C LYS A 69 -6.29 1.57 -2.62
N LEU A 70 -5.85 0.38 -2.31
CA LEU A 70 -6.51 -0.57 -1.42
C LEU A 70 -5.51 -1.02 -0.35
N VAL A 71 -5.98 -1.15 0.88
CA VAL A 71 -5.27 -1.84 1.96
C VAL A 71 -6.26 -2.79 2.60
N VAL A 72 -5.93 -4.06 2.70
CA VAL A 72 -6.71 -5.05 3.46
C VAL A 72 -5.83 -5.58 4.58
N VAL A 73 -6.41 -5.67 5.78
CA VAL A 73 -5.74 -6.19 6.98
C VAL A 73 -6.58 -7.32 7.56
N ASP A 74 -5.96 -8.49 7.71
CA ASP A 74 -6.50 -9.69 8.36
C ASP A 74 -7.89 -10.14 7.85
N ALA A 75 -8.25 -9.81 6.60
CA ALA A 75 -9.59 -9.99 6.05
C ALA A 75 -10.72 -9.34 6.88
N ARG A 76 -10.41 -8.32 7.69
CA ARG A 76 -11.33 -7.71 8.67
C ARG A 76 -11.45 -6.20 8.56
N LEU A 77 -10.50 -5.56 7.88
CA LEU A 77 -10.50 -4.12 7.69
C LEU A 77 -9.97 -3.79 6.30
N ALA A 78 -10.70 -2.94 5.58
CA ALA A 78 -10.28 -2.42 4.30
C ALA A 78 -10.25 -0.89 4.31
N TYR A 79 -9.20 -0.33 3.70
CA TYR A 79 -9.20 1.05 3.23
C TYR A 79 -9.29 1.05 1.70
N VAL A 80 -10.23 1.81 1.15
CA VAL A 80 -10.34 2.08 -0.30
C VAL A 80 -10.39 3.58 -0.49
N GLY A 81 -9.57 4.13 -1.38
CA GLY A 81 -9.58 5.56 -1.63
C GLY A 81 -8.87 6.02 -2.89
N SER A 82 -8.74 7.33 -3.01
CA SER A 82 -8.08 8.00 -4.14
C SER A 82 -6.57 8.18 -3.92
N ALA A 83 -6.11 8.16 -2.66
CA ALA A 83 -4.74 8.50 -2.30
C ALA A 83 -3.73 7.45 -2.78
N ASN A 84 -2.85 7.85 -3.69
CA ASN A 84 -1.64 7.09 -3.94
C ASN A 84 -0.70 7.15 -2.72
N TRP A 85 0.07 6.09 -2.50
CA TRP A 85 1.09 6.01 -1.45
C TRP A 85 2.33 6.85 -1.79
N THR A 86 2.13 8.17 -1.79
CA THR A 86 3.15 9.18 -2.08
C THR A 86 3.12 10.25 -0.99
N GLY A 87 4.16 11.06 -0.89
CA GLY A 87 4.16 12.16 0.08
C GLY A 87 3.03 13.17 -0.13
N ALA A 88 2.55 13.36 -1.37
CA ALA A 88 1.43 14.25 -1.67
C ALA A 88 0.07 13.63 -1.28
N GLY A 89 -0.12 12.32 -1.52
CA GLY A 89 -1.36 11.61 -1.18
C GLY A 89 -1.48 11.24 0.31
N LEU A 90 -0.35 10.95 0.99
CA LEU A 90 -0.32 10.58 2.41
C LEU A 90 -0.15 11.78 3.36
N GLY A 91 -0.30 13.01 2.86
CA GLY A 91 -0.26 14.22 3.68
C GLY A 91 1.10 14.56 4.30
N VAL A 92 2.20 13.99 3.77
CA VAL A 92 3.58 14.31 4.18
C VAL A 92 3.98 15.72 3.69
N ARG A 93 3.43 16.13 2.54
CA ARG A 93 3.59 17.50 2.04
C ARG A 93 2.74 18.48 2.86
N GLY A 94 3.20 19.73 2.98
CA GLY A 94 2.47 20.79 3.68
C GLY A 94 1.10 21.05 3.07
N GLU A 95 0.21 21.71 3.81
CA GLU A 95 -1.22 21.78 3.49
C GLU A 95 -1.53 22.34 2.10
N GLY A 96 -0.78 23.33 1.61
CA GLY A 96 -0.93 23.88 0.25
C GLY A 96 -0.20 23.10 -0.86
N LYS A 97 0.40 21.94 -0.54
CA LYS A 97 1.22 21.13 -1.47
C LYS A 97 0.84 19.63 -1.45
N ARG A 98 -0.11 19.22 -0.62
CA ARG A 98 -0.66 17.86 -0.58
C ARG A 98 -1.89 17.77 -1.48
N ASN A 99 -2.25 16.56 -1.88
CA ASN A 99 -3.44 16.32 -2.67
C ASN A 99 -4.70 16.42 -1.80
N PHE A 100 -5.82 16.79 -2.41
CA PHE A 100 -7.14 16.50 -1.86
C PHE A 100 -7.46 15.04 -2.16
N GLU A 101 -7.71 14.26 -1.13
CA GLU A 101 -7.95 12.82 -1.24
C GLU A 101 -9.17 12.44 -0.41
N MET A 102 -9.86 11.38 -0.83
CA MET A 102 -10.95 10.78 -0.09
C MET A 102 -10.75 9.27 0.03
N GLY A 103 -11.33 8.67 1.05
CA GLY A 103 -11.32 7.24 1.21
C GLY A 103 -12.28 6.80 2.30
N ILE A 104 -12.57 5.51 2.27
CA ILE A 104 -13.45 4.84 3.20
C ILE A 104 -12.61 3.79 3.93
N VAL A 105 -12.71 3.76 5.25
CA VAL A 105 -12.28 2.65 6.08
C VAL A 105 -13.52 1.88 6.48
N THR A 106 -13.54 0.57 6.21
CA THR A 106 -14.71 -0.26 6.46
C THR A 106 -14.32 -1.65 6.97
N SER A 107 -15.21 -2.23 7.75
CA SER A 107 -15.20 -3.63 8.18
C SER A 107 -16.49 -4.34 7.75
N ASP A 108 -17.17 -3.81 6.73
CA ASP A 108 -18.35 -4.42 6.14
C ASP A 108 -17.95 -5.66 5.34
N ASP A 109 -18.55 -6.80 5.67
CA ASP A 109 -18.19 -8.12 5.11
C ASP A 109 -18.40 -8.16 3.59
N ALA A 110 -19.49 -7.58 3.08
CA ALA A 110 -19.77 -7.59 1.64
C ALA A 110 -18.72 -6.78 0.86
N ILE A 111 -18.31 -5.63 1.38
CA ILE A 111 -17.22 -4.85 0.79
C ILE A 111 -15.89 -5.61 0.89
N LEU A 112 -15.60 -6.21 2.05
CA LEU A 112 -14.37 -6.98 2.27
C LEU A 112 -14.24 -8.15 1.28
N ASP A 113 -15.31 -8.91 1.07
CA ASP A 113 -15.34 -10.01 0.12
C ASP A 113 -15.05 -9.52 -1.30
N GLN A 114 -15.72 -8.45 -1.73
CA GLN A 114 -15.55 -7.91 -3.08
C GLN A 114 -14.15 -7.38 -3.35
N VAL A 115 -13.55 -6.62 -2.41
CA VAL A 115 -12.21 -6.05 -2.62
C VAL A 115 -11.12 -7.12 -2.54
N GLN A 116 -11.28 -8.13 -1.68
CA GLN A 116 -10.35 -9.25 -1.59
C GLN A 116 -10.42 -10.13 -2.83
N GLU A 117 -11.60 -10.47 -3.32
CA GLU A 117 -11.76 -11.21 -4.58
C GLU A 117 -11.10 -10.45 -5.73
N THR A 118 -11.37 -9.14 -5.84
CA THR A 118 -10.78 -8.30 -6.89
C THR A 118 -9.25 -8.29 -6.80
N TYR A 119 -8.70 -8.11 -5.59
CA TYR A 119 -7.26 -8.12 -5.36
C TYR A 119 -6.65 -9.47 -5.75
N GLU A 120 -7.22 -10.58 -5.27
CA GLU A 120 -6.67 -11.92 -5.46
C GLU A 120 -6.73 -12.37 -6.93
N ARG A 121 -7.79 -12.01 -7.67
CA ARG A 121 -7.87 -12.26 -9.11
C ARG A 121 -6.75 -11.59 -9.89
N VAL A 122 -6.36 -10.38 -9.50
CA VAL A 122 -5.20 -9.71 -10.12
C VAL A 122 -3.91 -10.34 -9.62
N TRP A 123 -3.75 -10.52 -8.31
CA TRP A 123 -2.54 -11.04 -7.68
C TRP A 123 -2.11 -12.41 -8.23
N SER A 124 -3.07 -13.34 -8.35
CA SER A 124 -2.89 -14.70 -8.88
C SER A 124 -2.69 -14.75 -10.40
N GLY A 125 -2.87 -13.63 -11.11
CA GLY A 125 -2.80 -13.59 -12.57
C GLY A 125 -4.05 -14.12 -13.28
N ALA A 126 -5.17 -14.36 -12.58
CA ALA A 126 -6.42 -14.79 -13.21
C ALA A 126 -6.91 -13.83 -14.31
N GLU A 127 -6.56 -12.53 -14.20
CA GLU A 127 -6.86 -11.51 -15.19
C GLU A 127 -5.92 -11.49 -16.40
N CYS A 128 -4.82 -12.26 -16.39
CA CYS A 128 -3.75 -12.17 -17.40
C CYS A 128 -4.10 -12.87 -18.71
N ARG A 129 -4.79 -14.02 -18.68
CA ARG A 129 -5.09 -14.82 -19.88
C ARG A 129 -5.90 -14.07 -20.94
N ALA A 130 -6.86 -13.26 -20.52
CA ALA A 130 -7.73 -12.47 -21.40
C ALA A 130 -7.25 -11.01 -21.56
N CYS A 131 -6.11 -10.64 -20.98
CA CYS A 131 -5.65 -9.26 -20.95
C CYS A 131 -5.12 -8.81 -22.32
N ARG A 132 -5.77 -7.81 -22.93
CA ARG A 132 -5.33 -7.22 -24.21
C ARG A 132 -4.10 -6.31 -24.11
N LYS A 133 -3.62 -6.05 -22.89
CA LYS A 133 -2.39 -5.29 -22.61
C LYS A 133 -1.22 -6.21 -22.22
N ARG A 134 -1.34 -7.52 -22.46
CA ARG A 134 -0.32 -8.50 -22.05
C ARG A 134 1.05 -8.18 -22.65
N ASP A 135 1.09 -7.69 -23.88
CA ASP A 135 2.34 -7.33 -24.58
C ASP A 135 3.03 -6.10 -23.97
N GLU A 136 2.34 -5.32 -23.13
CA GLU A 136 2.92 -4.21 -22.36
C GLU A 136 3.50 -4.69 -21.01
N CYS A 137 3.25 -5.95 -20.60
CA CYS A 137 3.72 -6.50 -19.33
C CYS A 137 5.12 -7.09 -19.50
N GLU A 138 6.10 -6.56 -18.79
CA GLU A 138 7.46 -7.12 -18.72
C GLU A 138 7.45 -8.56 -18.17
N MET A 139 6.64 -8.81 -17.14
CA MET A 139 6.45 -10.12 -16.53
C MET A 139 4.97 -10.30 -16.16
N PRO A 140 4.17 -11.01 -16.98
CA PRO A 140 2.79 -11.34 -16.64
C PRO A 140 2.71 -12.13 -15.33
N LEU A 141 1.68 -11.85 -14.52
CA LEU A 141 1.53 -12.45 -13.19
C LEU A 141 1.23 -13.95 -13.23
N ASP A 142 0.70 -14.45 -14.34
CA ASP A 142 0.43 -15.88 -14.59
C ASP A 142 1.62 -16.63 -15.23
N ALA A 143 2.77 -15.96 -15.35
CA ALA A 143 4.00 -16.55 -15.91
C ALA A 143 5.05 -16.88 -14.83
N MET A 144 4.70 -16.74 -13.54
CA MET A 144 5.53 -17.04 -12.38
C MET A 144 5.19 -18.40 -11.77
#